data_AF-A0AA88C1T8-F1
#
_entry.id   AF-A0AA88C1T8-F1
#
_cell.length_a   1.000
_cell.length_b   1.000
_cell.length_c   1.000
_cell.angle_alpha   90.00
_cell.angle_beta   90.00
_cell.angle_gamma   90.00
#
_symmetry.space_group_name_H-M   'P 1'
#
loop_
_entity.id
_entity.type
_entity.pdbx_description
1 polymer ?
#
loop_
_entity_poly.entity_id
_entity_poly.type
_entity_poly.pdbx_seq_one_letter_code
_entity_poly.pdbx_strand_id
1 'polypeptide(L)'
;MRIAIVGSASSGKTTLAQALAGHYRDVWVPEYLREFVEQRQRVPVEADQLHIAETQSAREDLAMVRASRFLFCDTTPLMTAVYSRHYFGRIDPRLAALVAARGYDVTFVCAPDMPWKPDGLQREPEDQSAAVNAILSEELAARAIAHVRISGPLAQRLRQVEEVLGSA
;
A
#
# COMPACT_ATOMS: atom_id res chain seq x y z
N MET A 1 -3.86 -12.40 -10.67
CA MET A 1 -3.54 -12.38 -9.22
C MET A 1 -3.39 -10.95 -8.76
N ARG A 2 -3.94 -10.58 -7.60
CA ARG A 2 -3.78 -9.27 -6.98
C ARG A 2 -2.63 -9.31 -5.97
N ILE A 3 -1.63 -8.47 -6.17
CA ILE A 3 -0.43 -8.40 -5.35
C ILE A 3 -0.45 -7.10 -4.54
N ALA A 4 -0.53 -7.21 -3.22
CA ALA A 4 -0.48 -6.06 -2.32
C ALA A 4 0.96 -5.62 -2.09
N ILE A 5 1.24 -4.32 -2.22
CA ILE A 5 2.49 -3.70 -1.80
C ILE A 5 2.15 -2.68 -0.72
N VAL A 6 2.55 -2.98 0.51
CA VAL A 6 2.23 -2.20 1.72
C VAL A 6 3.50 -1.80 2.48
N GLY A 7 3.37 -0.82 3.36
CA GLY A 7 4.50 -0.20 4.07
C GLY A 7 4.27 1.29 4.29
N SER A 8 5.03 1.88 5.19
CA SER A 8 4.93 3.31 5.53
C SER A 8 5.17 4.23 4.32
N ALA A 9 4.83 5.51 4.50
CA ALA A 9 5.36 6.58 3.66
C ALA A 9 6.87 6.41 3.39
N SER A 10 7.27 6.72 2.15
CA SER A 10 8.67 6.70 1.71
C SER A 10 9.42 5.35 1.79
N SER A 11 8.70 4.21 1.94
CA SER A 11 9.31 2.87 1.96
C SER A 11 9.56 2.24 0.57
N GLY A 12 9.48 3.02 -0.51
CA GLY A 12 9.74 2.55 -1.88
C GLY A 12 8.60 1.79 -2.59
N LYS A 13 7.36 1.81 -2.05
CA LYS A 13 6.21 1.09 -2.63
C LYS A 13 5.93 1.44 -4.09
N THR A 14 5.74 2.73 -4.39
CA THR A 14 5.43 3.21 -5.75
C THR A 14 6.49 2.81 -6.75
N THR A 15 7.76 3.02 -6.40
CA THR A 15 8.90 2.64 -7.24
C THR A 15 8.93 1.14 -7.51
N LEU A 16 8.64 0.32 -6.49
CA LEU A 16 8.59 -1.12 -6.65
C LEU A 16 7.41 -1.57 -7.52
N ALA A 17 6.20 -1.06 -7.28
CA ALA A 17 5.00 -1.41 -8.04
C ALA A 17 5.16 -1.10 -9.54
N GLN A 18 5.71 0.07 -9.86
CA GLN A 18 6.04 0.47 -11.23
C GLN A 18 7.07 -0.45 -11.87
N ALA A 19 8.15 -0.76 -11.15
CA ALA A 19 9.21 -1.62 -11.65
C ALA A 19 8.72 -3.05 -11.91
N LEU A 20 7.89 -3.60 -11.01
CA LEU A 20 7.29 -4.92 -11.16
C LEU A 20 6.33 -4.99 -12.37
N ALA A 21 5.47 -3.98 -12.53
CA ALA A 21 4.61 -3.90 -13.70
C ALA A 21 5.42 -3.87 -15.02
N GLY A 22 6.52 -3.11 -15.06
CA GLY A 22 7.43 -3.10 -16.20
C GLY A 22 8.12 -4.45 -16.43
N HIS A 23 8.63 -5.07 -15.36
CA HIS A 23 9.36 -6.34 -15.41
C HIS A 23 8.48 -7.50 -15.90
N TYR A 24 7.29 -7.64 -15.33
CA TYR A 24 6.32 -8.69 -15.69
C TYR A 24 5.44 -8.34 -16.89
N ARG A 25 5.61 -7.15 -17.48
CA ARG A 25 4.78 -6.60 -18.57
C ARG A 25 3.29 -6.62 -18.23
N ASP A 26 2.96 -6.15 -17.04
CA ASP A 26 1.60 -6.14 -16.51
C ASP A 26 1.23 -4.76 -15.95
N VAL A 27 0.15 -4.68 -15.17
CA VAL A 27 -0.40 -3.40 -14.68
C VAL A 27 -0.18 -3.19 -13.19
N TRP A 28 -0.17 -1.92 -12.79
CA TRP A 28 -0.16 -1.52 -11.39
C TRP A 28 -1.21 -0.42 -11.13
N VAL A 29 -1.62 -0.27 -9.88
CA VAL A 29 -2.53 0.79 -9.41
C VAL A 29 -1.75 1.74 -8.49
N PRO A 30 -1.76 3.06 -8.76
CA PRO A 30 -1.12 4.07 -7.91
C PRO A 30 -1.95 4.42 -6.67
N GLU A 31 -1.28 5.03 -5.69
CA GLU A 31 -1.87 5.42 -4.40
C GLU A 31 -2.87 6.57 -4.60
N TYR A 32 -4.17 6.30 -4.48
CA TYR A 32 -5.21 7.31 -4.67
C TYR A 32 -5.10 8.48 -3.69
N LEU A 33 -4.62 8.23 -2.47
CA LEU A 33 -4.42 9.29 -1.47
C LEU A 33 -3.59 10.46 -2.02
N ARG A 34 -2.60 10.21 -2.88
CA ARG A 34 -1.78 11.29 -3.44
C ARG A 34 -2.59 12.22 -4.33
N GLU A 35 -3.45 11.65 -5.16
CA GLU A 35 -4.36 12.40 -6.02
C GLU A 35 -5.44 13.11 -5.21
N PHE A 36 -5.93 12.50 -4.13
CA PHE A 36 -6.84 13.17 -3.21
C PHE A 36 -6.22 14.45 -2.64
N VAL A 37 -4.98 14.37 -2.14
CA VAL A 37 -4.26 15.53 -1.58
C VAL A 37 -4.03 16.60 -2.64
N GLU A 38 -3.64 16.21 -3.86
CA GLU A 38 -3.49 17.12 -5.00
C GLU A 38 -4.80 17.82 -5.37
N GLN A 39 -5.92 17.12 -5.40
CA GLN A 39 -7.20 17.71 -5.78
C GLN A 39 -7.82 18.56 -4.67
N ARG A 40 -7.66 18.14 -3.41
CA ARG A 40 -8.28 18.79 -2.25
C ARG A 40 -7.41 19.88 -1.64
N GLN A 41 -6.12 19.92 -1.97
CA GLN A 41 -5.14 20.87 -1.43
C GLN A 41 -5.09 20.85 0.11
N ARG A 42 -5.29 19.67 0.70
CA ARG A 42 -5.21 19.43 2.16
C ARG A 42 -4.92 17.97 2.46
N VAL A 43 -4.44 17.70 3.67
CA VAL A 43 -4.37 16.33 4.21
C VAL A 43 -5.77 15.77 4.47
N PRO A 44 -5.97 14.44 4.42
CA PRO A 44 -7.24 13.81 4.78
C PRO A 44 -7.61 14.05 6.24
N VAL A 45 -8.91 14.16 6.50
CA VAL A 45 -9.48 14.01 7.84
C VAL A 45 -10.09 12.61 7.98
N GLU A 46 -10.53 12.27 9.19
CA GLU A 46 -11.09 10.96 9.47
C GLU A 46 -12.26 10.59 8.53
N ALA A 47 -13.17 11.54 8.26
CA ALA A 47 -14.32 11.32 7.40
C ALA A 47 -13.96 11.00 5.93
N ASP A 48 -12.73 11.29 5.50
CA ASP A 48 -12.27 10.98 4.13
C ASP A 48 -11.76 9.53 3.98
N GLN A 49 -11.38 8.87 5.09
CA GLN A 49 -10.64 7.60 5.05
C GLN A 49 -11.40 6.51 4.30
N LEU A 50 -12.70 6.38 4.56
CA LEU A 50 -13.52 5.38 3.88
C LEU A 50 -13.60 5.63 2.38
N HIS A 51 -13.86 6.88 1.96
CA HIS A 51 -13.92 7.24 0.54
C HIS A 51 -12.59 6.96 -0.18
N ILE A 52 -11.46 7.27 0.47
CA ILE A 52 -10.12 7.00 -0.08
C ILE A 52 -9.92 5.50 -0.29
N ALA A 53 -10.28 4.67 0.71
CA ALA A 53 -10.14 3.22 0.63
C ALA A 53 -11.10 2.57 -0.39
N GLU A 54 -12.34 3.03 -0.47
CA GLU A 54 -13.33 2.58 -1.46
C GLU A 54 -12.86 2.93 -2.87
N THR A 55 -12.33 4.14 -3.07
CA THR A 55 -11.80 4.57 -4.37
C THR A 55 -10.56 3.77 -4.78
N GLN A 56 -9.64 3.51 -3.85
CA GLN A 56 -8.49 2.63 -4.11
C GLN A 56 -8.97 1.23 -4.56
N SER A 57 -9.92 0.64 -3.83
CA SER A 57 -10.48 -0.68 -4.15
C SER A 57 -11.14 -0.71 -5.53
N ALA A 58 -11.93 0.31 -5.86
CA ALA A 58 -12.56 0.43 -7.16
C ALA A 58 -11.54 0.51 -8.31
N ARG A 59 -10.44 1.24 -8.12
CA ARG A 59 -9.35 1.32 -9.11
C ARG A 59 -8.64 -0.01 -9.29
N GLU A 60 -8.39 -0.73 -8.21
CA GLU A 60 -7.84 -2.08 -8.27
C GLU A 60 -8.78 -3.05 -9.02
N ASP A 61 -10.10 -2.90 -8.89
CA ASP A 61 -11.06 -3.75 -9.62
C ASP A 61 -11.09 -3.41 -11.11
N LEU A 62 -11.09 -2.13 -11.46
CA LEU A 62 -11.00 -1.69 -12.86
C LEU A 62 -9.68 -2.12 -13.52
N ALA A 63 -8.56 -2.03 -12.80
CA ALA A 63 -7.26 -2.44 -13.30
C ALA A 63 -7.12 -3.96 -13.43
N MET A 64 -7.81 -4.75 -12.60
CA MET A 64 -7.77 -6.21 -12.68
C MET A 64 -8.26 -6.74 -14.03
N VAL A 65 -9.23 -6.08 -14.66
CA VAL A 65 -9.74 -6.45 -15.99
C VAL A 65 -8.65 -6.33 -17.08
N ARG A 66 -7.63 -5.50 -16.84
CA ARG A 66 -6.50 -5.27 -17.75
C ARG A 66 -5.27 -6.10 -17.40
N ALA A 67 -5.29 -6.78 -16.26
CA ALA A 67 -4.14 -7.57 -15.81
C ALA A 67 -4.03 -8.88 -16.61
N SER A 68 -2.82 -9.21 -17.03
CA SER A 68 -2.55 -10.47 -17.73
C SER A 68 -2.39 -11.61 -16.74
N ARG A 69 -1.49 -11.43 -15.76
CA ARG A 69 -1.14 -12.38 -14.70
C ARG A 69 -1.15 -11.72 -13.33
N PHE A 70 -0.61 -10.51 -13.22
CA PHE A 70 -0.42 -9.78 -11.96
C PHE A 70 -0.99 -8.36 -12.02
N LEU A 71 -1.69 -7.98 -10.96
CA LEU A 71 -2.02 -6.59 -10.66
C LEU A 71 -1.23 -6.17 -9.42
N PHE A 72 -0.31 -5.22 -9.57
CA PHE A 72 0.46 -4.70 -8.44
C PHE A 72 -0.22 -3.47 -7.81
N CYS A 73 -0.64 -3.55 -6.55
CA CYS A 73 -1.39 -2.50 -5.88
C CYS A 73 -0.49 -1.68 -4.94
N ASP A 74 -0.18 -0.44 -5.32
CA ASP A 74 0.37 0.59 -4.44
C ASP A 74 -0.74 1.57 -4.08
N THR A 75 -1.38 1.52 -2.93
CA THR A 75 -1.30 0.52 -1.89
C THR A 75 -2.66 -0.15 -1.75
N THR A 76 -3.07 -0.56 -0.55
CA THR A 76 -4.33 -1.25 -0.27
C THR A 76 -5.18 -0.51 0.78
N PRO A 77 -6.48 -0.82 0.93
CA PRO A 77 -7.32 -0.33 2.01
C PRO A 77 -6.75 -0.58 3.42
N LEU A 78 -5.90 -1.63 3.58
CA LEU A 78 -5.23 -1.91 4.84
C LEU A 78 -4.34 -0.73 5.27
N MET A 79 -3.62 -0.10 4.34
CA MET A 79 -2.81 1.06 4.69
C MET A 79 -3.66 2.26 5.11
N THR A 80 -4.81 2.49 4.47
CA THR A 80 -5.75 3.52 4.92
C THR A 80 -6.26 3.22 6.34
N ALA A 81 -6.54 1.96 6.67
CA ALA A 81 -6.92 1.56 8.03
C ALA A 81 -5.78 1.75 9.05
N VAL A 82 -4.54 1.39 8.70
CA VAL A 82 -3.35 1.62 9.53
C VAL A 82 -3.18 3.12 9.84
N TYR A 83 -3.29 3.97 8.82
CA TYR A 83 -3.19 5.41 9.00
C TYR A 83 -4.38 6.02 9.76
N SER A 84 -5.59 5.46 9.59
CA SER A 84 -6.75 5.84 10.40
C SER A 84 -6.50 5.57 11.89
N ARG A 85 -5.96 4.38 12.21
CA ARG A 85 -5.61 4.02 13.58
C ARG A 85 -4.50 4.92 14.14
N HIS A 86 -3.48 5.24 13.32
CA HIS A 86 -2.37 6.11 13.72
C HIS A 86 -2.81 7.54 14.06
N TYR A 87 -3.63 8.17 13.21
CA TYR A 87 -3.99 9.59 13.37
C TYR A 87 -5.27 9.83 14.16
N PHE A 88 -6.23 8.91 14.11
CA PHE A 88 -7.56 9.11 14.70
C PHE A 88 -7.85 8.11 15.83
N GLY A 89 -6.90 7.23 16.15
CA GLY A 89 -7.02 6.26 17.25
C GLY A 89 -8.03 5.14 17.01
N ARG A 90 -8.68 5.10 15.84
CA ARG A 90 -9.69 4.09 15.49
C ARG A 90 -9.74 3.80 13.99
N ILE A 91 -10.39 2.69 13.66
CA ILE A 91 -10.72 2.30 12.29
C ILE A 91 -12.23 2.30 12.19
N ASP A 92 -12.79 3.04 11.24
CA ASP A 92 -14.23 3.02 10.96
C ASP A 92 -14.68 1.58 10.68
N PRO A 93 -15.79 1.08 11.28
CA PRO A 93 -16.26 -0.29 11.07
C PRO A 93 -16.50 -0.65 9.59
N ARG A 94 -16.94 0.30 8.76
CA ARG A 94 -17.10 0.10 7.31
C ARG A 94 -15.75 -0.05 6.62
N LEU A 95 -14.73 0.71 7.06
CA LEU A 95 -13.36 0.56 6.56
C LEU A 95 -12.77 -0.79 6.99
N ALA A 96 -12.99 -1.20 8.24
CA ALA A 96 -12.56 -2.51 8.73
C ALA A 96 -13.23 -3.66 7.93
N ALA A 97 -14.53 -3.55 7.63
CA ALA A 97 -15.25 -4.51 6.80
C ALA A 97 -14.71 -4.54 5.36
N LEU A 98 -14.40 -3.38 4.77
CA LEU A 98 -13.79 -3.28 3.45
C LEU A 98 -12.43 -4.01 3.41
N VAL A 99 -11.58 -3.78 4.42
CA VAL A 99 -10.28 -4.47 4.54
C VAL A 99 -10.46 -5.98 4.65
N ALA A 100 -11.40 -6.45 5.47
CA ALA A 100 -11.67 -7.87 5.66
C ALA A 100 -12.24 -8.56 4.40
N ALA A 101 -13.03 -7.83 3.61
CA ALA A 101 -13.58 -8.33 2.35
C ALA A 101 -12.56 -8.30 1.20
N ARG A 102 -11.43 -7.60 1.34
CA ARG A 102 -10.45 -7.41 0.27
C ARG A 102 -9.40 -8.54 0.26
N GLY A 103 -9.45 -9.37 -0.77
CA GLY A 103 -8.49 -10.45 -0.99
C GLY A 103 -7.27 -10.02 -1.82
N TYR A 104 -6.08 -10.41 -1.36
CA TYR A 104 -4.82 -10.32 -2.07
C TYR A 104 -4.15 -11.69 -2.09
N ASP A 105 -3.62 -12.11 -3.24
CA ASP A 105 -2.99 -13.43 -3.39
C ASP A 105 -1.63 -13.47 -2.69
N VAL A 106 -0.88 -12.36 -2.75
CA VAL A 106 0.40 -12.19 -2.06
C VAL A 106 0.47 -10.76 -1.50
N THR A 107 0.96 -10.64 -0.27
CA THR A 107 1.22 -9.34 0.37
C THR A 107 2.72 -9.16 0.59
N PHE A 108 3.30 -8.12 0.00
CA PHE A 108 4.67 -7.69 0.25
C PHE A 108 4.69 -6.48 1.18
N VAL A 109 5.46 -6.59 2.27
CA VAL A 109 5.66 -5.50 3.25
C VAL A 109 7.03 -4.88 3.03
N CYS A 110 7.04 -3.65 2.51
CA CYS A 110 8.25 -2.87 2.34
C CYS A 110 8.80 -2.41 3.70
N ALA A 111 10.01 -2.87 4.05
CA ALA A 111 10.72 -2.38 5.22
C ALA A 111 11.03 -0.87 5.10
N PRO A 112 10.99 -0.11 6.22
CA PRO A 112 11.37 1.30 6.28
C PRO A 112 12.89 1.48 6.37
N ASP A 113 13.62 0.91 5.41
CA ASP A 113 15.10 0.95 5.35
C ASP A 113 15.63 2.02 4.38
N MET A 114 14.74 2.88 3.89
CA MET A 114 15.08 4.02 3.06
C MET A 114 14.95 5.31 3.88
N PRO A 115 15.82 6.31 3.66
CA PRO A 115 15.68 7.60 4.32
C PRO A 115 14.31 8.21 4.03
N TRP A 116 13.64 8.65 5.10
CA TRP A 116 12.42 9.43 4.96
C TRP A 116 12.72 10.73 4.18
N LYS A 117 11.76 11.14 3.34
CA LYS A 117 11.87 12.33 2.51
C LYS A 117 10.60 13.19 2.67
N PRO A 118 10.75 14.50 2.90
CA PRO A 118 9.63 15.43 2.89
C PRO A 118 9.04 15.54 1.49
N ASP A 119 7.73 15.72 1.40
CA ASP A 119 6.98 15.85 0.13
C ASP A 119 5.72 16.71 0.34
N GLY A 120 5.89 17.90 0.93
CA GLY A 120 4.79 18.84 1.17
C GLY A 120 3.61 18.21 1.91
N LEU A 121 2.41 18.32 1.35
CA LEU A 121 1.19 17.74 1.92
C LEU A 121 1.06 16.22 1.68
N GLN A 122 1.90 15.62 0.85
CA GLN A 122 1.83 14.20 0.49
C GLN A 122 2.41 13.28 1.57
N ARG A 123 3.23 13.85 2.46
CA ARG A 123 3.95 13.14 3.50
C ARG A 123 3.88 13.95 4.78
N GLU A 124 4.08 13.26 5.88
CA GLU A 124 4.13 13.81 7.23
C GLU A 124 5.23 14.86 7.34
N PRO A 125 5.15 15.85 8.25
CA PRO A 125 6.28 16.78 8.46
C PRO A 125 7.52 16.10 9.06
N GLU A 126 7.32 14.97 9.75
CA GLU A 126 8.33 14.21 10.47
C GLU A 126 8.25 12.72 10.10
N ASP A 127 9.33 11.98 10.32
CA ASP A 127 9.38 10.55 10.03
C ASP A 127 8.51 9.74 11.01
N GLN A 128 7.36 9.29 10.53
CA GLN A 128 6.42 8.43 11.26
C GLN A 128 6.55 6.94 10.92
N SER A 129 7.59 6.56 10.15
CA SER A 129 7.72 5.21 9.61
C SER A 129 7.74 4.13 10.69
N ALA A 130 8.44 4.35 11.81
CA ALA A 130 8.51 3.37 12.90
C ALA A 130 7.12 3.08 13.50
N ALA A 131 6.36 4.13 13.82
CA ALA A 131 5.02 4.00 14.40
C ALA A 131 4.05 3.32 13.41
N VAL A 132 4.05 3.75 12.15
CA VAL A 132 3.20 3.18 11.10
C VAL A 132 3.52 1.70 10.85
N ASN A 133 4.80 1.31 10.85
CA ASN A 133 5.18 -0.09 10.66
C ASN A 133 4.84 -0.97 11.86
N ALA A 134 4.88 -0.43 13.09
CA ALA A 134 4.43 -1.14 14.28
C ALA A 134 2.93 -1.45 14.18
N ILE A 135 2.11 -0.43 13.87
CA ILE A 135 0.66 -0.60 13.67
C ILE A 135 0.40 -1.57 12.51
N LEU A 136 1.07 -1.43 11.36
CA LEU A 136 0.92 -2.36 10.24
C LEU A 136 1.19 -3.81 10.65
N SER A 137 2.24 -4.05 11.44
CA SER A 137 2.57 -5.39 11.94
C SER A 137 1.47 -5.98 12.83
N GLU A 138 0.92 -5.16 13.73
CA GLU A 138 -0.22 -5.55 14.56
C GLU A 138 -1.48 -5.84 13.72
N GLU A 139 -1.78 -4.99 12.73
CA GLU A 139 -2.96 -5.14 11.88
C GLU A 139 -2.87 -6.38 10.98
N LEU A 140 -1.66 -6.72 10.49
CA LEU A 140 -1.37 -7.94 9.74
C LEU A 140 -1.56 -9.18 10.63
N ALA A 141 -1.03 -9.15 11.86
CA ALA A 141 -1.14 -10.25 12.81
C ALA A 141 -2.59 -10.48 13.26
N ALA A 142 -3.30 -9.42 13.64
CA ALA A 142 -4.69 -9.48 14.10
C ALA A 142 -5.66 -10.02 13.05
N ARG A 143 -5.33 -9.85 11.76
CA ARG A 143 -6.13 -10.34 10.62
C ARG A 143 -5.59 -11.65 10.03
N ALA A 144 -4.52 -12.21 10.59
CA ALA A 144 -3.83 -13.38 10.05
C ALA A 144 -3.46 -13.24 8.55
N ILE A 145 -3.03 -12.04 8.13
CA ILE A 145 -2.61 -11.78 6.75
C ILE A 145 -1.18 -12.29 6.56
N ALA A 146 -1.04 -13.36 5.79
CA ALA A 146 0.25 -13.86 5.35
C ALA A 146 0.96 -12.82 4.48
N HIS A 147 2.24 -12.60 4.74
CA HIS A 147 3.02 -11.58 4.04
C HIS A 147 4.51 -11.94 3.96
N VAL A 148 5.18 -11.35 2.97
CA VAL A 148 6.62 -11.45 2.76
C VAL A 148 7.24 -10.08 2.99
N ARG A 149 8.22 -9.99 3.90
CA ARG A 149 8.96 -8.75 4.12
C ARG A 149 10.01 -8.57 3.04
N ILE A 150 10.09 -7.37 2.47
CA ILE A 150 11.05 -7.02 1.42
C ILE A 150 11.83 -5.77 1.82
N SER A 151 13.12 -5.74 1.47
CA SER A 151 14.08 -4.79 2.00
C SER A 151 15.25 -4.56 1.03
N GLY A 152 15.99 -3.49 1.26
CA GLY A 152 17.15 -3.09 0.49
C GLY A 152 16.82 -2.27 -0.77
N PRO A 153 17.81 -2.07 -1.66
CA PRO A 153 17.62 -1.32 -2.90
C PRO A 153 16.63 -2.00 -3.86
N LEU A 154 16.11 -1.24 -4.83
CA LEU A 154 15.12 -1.72 -5.80
C LEU A 154 15.49 -3.06 -6.46
N ALA A 155 16.74 -3.20 -6.92
CA ALA A 155 17.20 -4.43 -7.57
C ALA A 155 17.15 -5.67 -6.65
N GLN A 156 17.33 -5.49 -5.33
CA GLN A 156 17.20 -6.57 -4.36
C GLN A 156 15.73 -6.90 -4.10
N ARG A 157 14.88 -5.88 -3.95
CA ARG A 157 13.44 -6.06 -3.77
C ARG A 157 12.79 -6.77 -4.96
N LEU A 158 13.22 -6.47 -6.19
CA LEU A 158 12.78 -7.19 -7.40
C LEU A 158 13.09 -8.68 -7.31
N ARG A 159 14.34 -9.05 -6.96
CA ARG A 159 14.73 -10.46 -6.79
C ARG A 159 13.91 -11.17 -5.69
N GLN A 160 13.69 -10.50 -4.56
CA GLN A 160 12.86 -11.07 -3.48
C GLN A 160 11.41 -11.32 -3.92
N VAL A 161 10.86 -10.48 -4.80
CA VAL A 161 9.53 -10.69 -5.38
C VAL A 161 9.55 -11.82 -6.40
N GLU A 162 10.57 -11.90 -7.25
CA GLU A 162 10.75 -13.00 -8.22
C GLU A 162 10.88 -14.38 -7.54
N GLU A 163 11.54 -14.47 -6.39
CA GLU A 163 11.61 -15.71 -5.59
C GLU A 163 10.23 -16.23 -5.17
N VAL A 164 9.23 -15.35 -5.06
CA VAL A 164 7.87 -15.67 -4.64
C VAL A 164 6.92 -15.83 -5.84
N LEU A 165 7.01 -14.95 -6.83
CA LEU A 165 6.09 -14.93 -7.99
C LEU A 165 6.60 -15.73 -9.20
N GLY A 166 7.87 -16.15 -9.17
CA GLY A 166 8.58 -16.73 -10.30
C GLY A 166 9.13 -15.67 -11.26
N SER A 167 9.99 -16.08 -12.19
CA SER A 167 10.51 -15.20 -13.25
C SER A 167 9.39 -14.73 -14.19
N ALA A 168 9.62 -13.58 -14.83
CA ALA A 168 8.73 -13.04 -15.87
C ALA A 168 8.58 -13.98 -17.08
#